data_AF-A0A7S1AN83-F1
#
_entry.id   AF-A0A7S1AN83-F1
#
_cell.length_a   1.000
_cell.length_b   1.000
_cell.length_c   1.000
_cell.angle_alpha   90.00
_cell.angle_beta   90.00
_cell.angle_gamma   90.00
#
_symmetry.space_group_name_H-M   'P 1'
#
loop_
_entity.id
_entity.type
_entity.pdbx_description
1 polymer ?
#
loop_
_entity_poly.entity_id
_entity_poly.type
_entity_poly.pdbx_seq_one_letter_code
_entity_poly.pdbx_strand_id
1 'polypeptide(L)'
;ANFRAAAVIATATCFFSTLFLAFDFFVEEPYFRTLEIEVGPYSTITGVVGVLLSFRTSQAYSRFWSGAHAVCEVTGGIYMASSNLAAFVHYGSASVEEIDRFKRTVVQLMSLLSAMMLSDLEGTDCDVRTNFELLDSHAFHGTDLMNLAMETHKTEV
;
A
#
# COMPACT_ATOMS: atom_id res chain seq x y z
N ALA A 1 9.92 1.56 -9.81
CA ALA A 1 10.50 1.86 -11.14
C ALA A 1 10.57 3.37 -11.46
N ASN A 2 9.56 4.17 -11.11
CA ASN A 2 9.43 5.58 -11.54
C ASN A 2 10.50 6.55 -10.98
N PHE A 3 11.04 6.31 -9.79
CA PHE A 3 12.04 7.20 -9.17
C PHE A 3 13.40 7.15 -9.87
N ARG A 4 13.78 5.96 -10.40
CA ARG A 4 15.03 5.79 -11.16
C ARG A 4 14.97 6.54 -12.50
N ALA A 5 13.81 6.52 -13.16
CA ALA A 5 13.60 7.27 -14.40
C ALA A 5 13.66 8.79 -14.17
N ALA A 6 13.05 9.28 -13.09
CA ALA A 6 13.10 10.69 -12.71
C ALA A 6 14.53 11.17 -12.42
N ALA A 7 15.34 10.35 -11.73
CA ALA A 7 16.73 10.66 -11.43
C ALA A 7 17.62 10.72 -12.69
N VAL A 8 17.38 9.83 -13.66
CA VAL A 8 18.11 9.83 -14.95
C VAL A 8 17.78 11.08 -15.77
N ILE A 9 16.51 11.50 -15.78
CA ILE A 9 16.10 12.72 -16.49
C ILE A 9 16.74 13.95 -15.83
N ALA A 10 16.70 14.04 -14.48
CA ALA A 10 17.27 15.17 -13.76
C ALA A 10 18.80 15.31 -13.97
N THR A 11 19.51 14.18 -13.96
CA THR A 11 20.97 14.17 -14.19
C THR A 11 21.34 14.53 -15.62
N ALA A 12 20.58 14.07 -16.61
CA ALA A 12 20.78 14.45 -18.01
C ALA A 12 20.57 15.96 -18.24
N THR A 13 19.52 16.54 -17.67
CA THR A 13 19.25 17.98 -17.79
C THR A 13 20.33 18.81 -17.10
N CYS A 14 20.78 18.40 -15.91
CA CYS A 14 21.84 19.10 -15.19
C CYS A 14 23.17 19.06 -15.95
N PHE A 15 23.52 17.90 -16.52
CA PHE A 15 24.72 17.73 -17.33
C PHE A 15 24.69 18.62 -18.58
N PHE A 16 23.58 18.63 -19.32
CA PHE A 16 23.41 19.50 -20.49
C PHE A 16 23.53 20.98 -20.13
N SER A 17 22.89 21.43 -19.04
CA SER A 17 23.01 22.81 -18.56
C SER A 17 24.45 23.18 -18.19
N THR A 18 25.18 22.29 -17.52
CA THR A 18 26.59 22.54 -17.17
C THR A 18 27.51 22.53 -18.38
N LEU A 19 27.26 21.66 -19.37
CA LEU A 19 28.02 21.59 -20.61
C LEU A 19 27.83 22.87 -21.43
N PHE A 20 26.60 23.38 -21.51
CA PHE A 20 26.30 24.65 -22.17
C PHE A 20 27.02 25.83 -21.50
N LEU A 21 27.04 25.89 -20.17
CA LEU A 21 27.76 26.93 -19.43
C LEU A 21 29.29 26.83 -19.60
N ALA A 22 29.84 25.62 -19.64
CA ALA A 22 31.27 25.41 -19.86
C ALA A 22 31.68 25.76 -21.31
N PHE A 23 30.82 25.48 -22.28
CA PHE A 23 31.02 25.86 -23.68
C PHE A 23 30.96 27.39 -23.85
N ASP A 24 30.04 28.05 -23.15
CA ASP A 24 29.91 29.52 -23.11
C ASP A 24 31.16 30.20 -22.52
N PHE A 25 31.75 29.62 -21.46
CA PHE A 25 32.97 30.13 -20.85
C PHE A 25 34.22 30.00 -21.74
N PHE A 26 34.25 29.01 -22.65
CA PHE A 26 35.44 28.70 -23.45
C PHE A 26 35.50 29.44 -24.79
N VAL A 27 34.37 30.02 -25.25
CA VAL A 27 34.31 30.79 -26.51
C VAL A 27 34.53 32.27 -26.20
N GLU A 28 35.74 32.75 -26.47
CA GLU A 28 36.30 34.05 -26.08
C GLU A 28 35.75 35.27 -26.86
N GLU A 29 34.46 35.28 -27.22
CA GLU A 29 33.75 36.43 -27.81
C GLU A 29 32.33 36.54 -27.21
N PRO A 30 31.95 37.67 -26.60
CA PRO A 30 30.79 37.79 -25.71
C PRO A 30 29.48 37.97 -26.47
N TYR A 31 29.15 37.06 -27.38
CA TYR A 31 27.90 37.13 -28.16
C TYR A 31 26.71 36.52 -27.43
N PHE A 32 26.95 35.60 -26.51
CA PHE A 32 25.92 35.05 -25.66
C PHE A 32 26.00 35.73 -24.30
N ARG A 33 25.45 36.96 -24.22
CA ARG A 33 24.64 37.32 -23.05
C ARG A 33 23.75 36.11 -22.82
N THR A 34 24.10 35.25 -21.89
CA THR A 34 23.29 34.11 -21.47
C THR A 34 21.89 34.67 -21.33
N LEU A 35 20.97 34.16 -22.18
CA LEU A 35 19.54 34.43 -22.23
C LEU A 35 19.10 35.46 -21.18
N GLU A 36 18.45 36.56 -21.58
CA GLU A 36 17.43 37.16 -20.72
C GLU A 36 16.43 36.06 -20.36
N ILE A 37 16.76 35.26 -19.35
CA ILE A 37 15.85 34.40 -18.63
C ILE A 37 14.97 35.42 -17.95
N GLU A 38 13.94 35.85 -18.65
CA GLU A 38 12.91 36.65 -18.06
C GLU A 38 12.39 35.82 -16.88
N VAL A 39 12.66 36.28 -15.67
CA VAL A 39 12.31 35.55 -14.44
C VAL A 39 10.79 35.44 -14.31
N GLY A 40 10.05 36.28 -15.04
CA GLY A 40 8.59 36.32 -15.12
C GLY A 40 7.99 34.98 -15.54
N PRO A 41 8.26 34.47 -16.75
CA PRO A 41 7.78 33.17 -17.21
C PRO A 41 8.11 32.00 -16.27
N TYR A 42 9.37 31.90 -15.81
CA TYR A 42 9.79 30.80 -14.93
C TYR A 42 9.13 30.86 -13.55
N SER A 43 8.98 32.06 -12.97
CA SER A 43 8.27 32.23 -11.69
C SER A 43 6.78 31.91 -11.81
N THR A 44 6.16 32.26 -12.94
CA THR A 44 4.74 31.98 -13.21
C THR A 44 4.51 30.48 -13.36
N ILE A 45 5.36 29.80 -14.15
CA ILE A 45 5.31 28.34 -14.32
C ILE A 45 5.54 27.64 -12.97
N THR A 46 6.54 28.07 -12.21
CA THR A 46 6.85 27.49 -10.89
C THR A 46 5.71 27.73 -9.90
N GLY A 47 5.06 28.89 -9.95
CA GLY A 47 3.88 29.20 -9.14
C GLY A 47 2.70 28.29 -9.47
N VAL A 48 2.39 28.11 -10.76
CA VAL A 48 1.33 27.21 -11.22
C VAL A 48 1.63 25.76 -10.83
N VAL A 49 2.87 25.29 -11.04
CA VAL A 49 3.30 23.94 -10.64
C VAL A 49 3.21 23.77 -9.13
N GLY A 50 3.60 24.77 -8.34
CA GLY A 50 3.49 24.75 -6.87
C GLY A 50 2.04 24.59 -6.41
N VAL A 51 1.11 25.35 -7.00
CA VAL A 51 -0.32 25.23 -6.72
C VAL A 51 -0.86 23.86 -7.12
N LEU A 52 -0.56 23.38 -8.33
CA LEU A 52 -0.98 22.06 -8.80
C LEU A 52 -0.43 20.93 -7.93
N LEU A 53 0.84 21.03 -7.52
CA LEU A 53 1.48 20.07 -6.65
C LEU A 53 0.82 20.03 -5.27
N SER A 54 0.46 21.19 -4.71
CA SER A 54 -0.27 21.29 -3.45
C SER A 54 -1.64 20.60 -3.53
N PHE A 55 -2.42 20.89 -4.57
CA PHE A 55 -3.72 20.24 -4.77
C PHE A 55 -3.61 18.73 -4.99
N ARG A 56 -2.63 18.28 -5.78
CA ARG A 56 -2.40 16.86 -6.03
C ARG A 56 -1.98 16.15 -4.74
N THR A 57 -1.10 16.77 -3.96
CA THR A 57 -0.62 16.22 -2.68
C THR A 57 -1.76 16.16 -1.67
N SER A 58 -2.62 17.18 -1.60
CA SER A 58 -3.80 17.19 -0.72
C SER A 58 -4.76 16.04 -1.05
N GLN A 59 -5.06 15.80 -2.34
CA GLN A 59 -5.90 14.68 -2.76
C GLN A 59 -5.26 13.32 -2.47
N ALA A 60 -3.96 13.17 -2.74
CA ALA A 60 -3.24 11.94 -2.44
C ALA A 60 -3.20 11.65 -0.93
N TYR A 61 -2.99 12.69 -0.11
CA TYR A 61 -3.01 12.60 1.34
C TYR A 61 -4.37 12.17 1.88
N SER A 62 -5.45 12.78 1.37
CA SER A 62 -6.82 12.39 1.74
C SER A 62 -7.08 10.93 1.41
N ARG A 63 -6.73 10.46 0.21
CA ARG A 63 -6.91 9.04 -0.18
C ARG A 63 -6.08 8.09 0.67
N PHE A 64 -4.84 8.45 0.96
CA PHE A 64 -3.97 7.66 1.82
C PHE A 64 -4.59 7.48 3.21
N TRP A 65 -5.06 8.58 3.81
CA TRP A 65 -5.61 8.53 5.16
C TRP A 65 -6.97 7.82 5.21
N SER A 66 -7.82 8.01 4.20
CA SER A 66 -9.07 7.25 4.07
C SER A 66 -8.81 5.75 3.92
N GLY A 67 -7.81 5.35 3.13
CA GLY A 67 -7.41 3.95 3.00
C GLY A 67 -6.86 3.37 4.31
N ALA A 68 -5.97 4.11 4.98
CA ALA A 68 -5.41 3.71 6.28
C ALA A 68 -6.51 3.52 7.34
N HIS A 69 -7.48 4.43 7.40
CA HIS A 69 -8.63 4.30 8.28
C HIS A 69 -9.47 3.07 7.97
N ALA A 70 -9.78 2.82 6.70
CA ALA A 70 -10.57 1.64 6.30
C ALA A 70 -9.89 0.33 6.72
N VAL A 71 -8.56 0.21 6.54
CA VAL A 71 -7.79 -0.97 6.96
C VAL A 71 -7.84 -1.15 8.49
N CYS A 72 -7.66 -0.07 9.25
CA CYS A 72 -7.78 -0.11 10.70
C CYS A 72 -9.19 -0.49 11.17
N GLU A 73 -10.23 0.03 10.53
CA GLU A 73 -11.63 -0.26 10.85
C GLU A 73 -11.96 -1.74 10.63
N VAL A 74 -11.56 -2.30 9.49
CA VAL A 74 -11.75 -3.73 9.18
C VAL A 74 -11.00 -4.61 10.18
N THR A 75 -9.72 -4.30 10.45
CA THR A 75 -8.91 -5.07 11.41
C THR A 75 -9.54 -5.04 12.81
N GLY A 76 -10.02 -3.87 13.24
CA GLY A 76 -10.78 -3.71 14.48
C GLY A 76 -12.09 -4.48 14.49
N GLY A 77 -12.82 -4.50 13.37
CA GLY A 77 -14.05 -5.26 13.18
C GLY A 77 -13.84 -6.76 13.32
N ILE A 78 -12.81 -7.31 12.69
CA ILE A 78 -12.43 -8.73 12.80
C ILE A 78 -12.07 -9.08 14.25
N TYR A 79 -11.32 -8.21 14.93
CA TYR A 79 -10.98 -8.40 16.34
C TYR A 79 -12.22 -8.40 17.25
N MET A 80 -13.13 -7.42 17.08
CA MET A 80 -14.37 -7.36 17.85
C MET A 80 -15.28 -8.57 17.58
N ALA A 81 -15.39 -9.00 16.31
CA ALA A 81 -16.18 -10.16 15.94
C ALA A 81 -15.65 -11.44 16.61
N SER A 82 -14.33 -11.67 16.57
CA SER A 82 -13.72 -12.83 17.22
C SER A 82 -13.89 -12.82 18.74
N SER A 83 -13.72 -11.66 19.39
CA SER A 83 -13.94 -11.48 20.83
C SER A 83 -15.40 -11.73 21.24
N ASN A 84 -16.35 -11.18 20.50
CA ASN A 84 -17.78 -11.38 20.75
C ASN A 84 -18.17 -12.85 20.59
N LEU A 85 -17.67 -13.51 19.54
CA LEU A 85 -17.94 -14.93 19.33
C LEU A 85 -17.35 -15.79 20.46
N ALA A 86 -16.13 -15.48 20.91
CA ALA A 86 -15.51 -16.16 22.04
C ALA A 86 -16.28 -15.95 23.35
N ALA A 87 -16.85 -14.76 23.56
CA ALA A 87 -17.71 -14.45 24.70
C ALA A 87 -19.05 -15.20 24.64
N PHE A 88 -19.69 -15.29 23.47
CA PHE A 88 -20.95 -16.03 23.30
C PHE A 88 -20.80 -17.51 23.64
N VAL A 89 -19.71 -18.12 23.20
CA VAL A 89 -19.46 -19.56 23.42
C VAL A 89 -19.21 -19.85 24.90
N HIS A 90 -18.73 -18.87 25.67
CA HIS A 90 -18.50 -19.03 27.11
C HIS A 90 -19.80 -19.26 27.90
N TYR A 91 -20.95 -18.81 27.41
CA TYR A 91 -22.26 -19.01 28.04
C TYR A 91 -22.98 -20.30 27.57
N GLY A 92 -22.36 -21.07 26.69
CA GLY A 92 -22.92 -22.33 26.18
C GLY A 92 -22.84 -23.48 27.19
N SER A 93 -23.80 -24.40 27.13
CA SER A 93 -23.87 -25.61 27.94
C SER A 93 -23.08 -26.80 27.36
N ALA A 94 -22.13 -26.54 26.45
CA ALA A 94 -21.28 -27.55 25.81
C ALA A 94 -20.07 -27.93 26.67
N SER A 95 -19.36 -28.99 26.27
CA SER A 95 -18.14 -29.40 26.99
C SER A 95 -17.04 -28.35 26.84
N VAL A 96 -16.15 -28.25 27.83
CA VAL A 96 -15.03 -27.28 27.82
C VAL A 96 -14.11 -27.52 26.63
N GLU A 97 -13.93 -28.79 26.25
CA GLU A 97 -13.12 -29.21 25.09
C GLU A 97 -13.74 -28.78 23.76
N GLU A 98 -15.06 -28.85 23.62
CA GLU A 98 -15.79 -28.39 22.43
C GLU A 98 -15.74 -26.87 22.30
N ILE A 99 -15.86 -26.16 23.42
CA ILE A 99 -15.75 -24.70 23.51
C ILE A 99 -14.35 -24.23 23.08
N ASP A 100 -13.30 -24.87 23.58
CA ASP A 100 -11.92 -24.53 23.23
C ASP A 100 -11.59 -24.86 21.78
N ARG A 101 -12.10 -25.98 21.25
CA ARG A 101 -11.96 -26.32 19.83
C ARG A 101 -12.62 -25.27 18.95
N PHE A 102 -13.83 -24.84 19.29
CA PHE A 102 -14.55 -23.81 18.52
C PHE A 102 -13.83 -22.45 18.55
N LYS A 103 -13.43 -21.99 19.74
CA LYS A 103 -12.69 -20.72 19.90
C LYS A 103 -11.41 -20.71 19.07
N ARG A 104 -10.66 -21.82 19.07
CA ARG A 104 -9.44 -21.97 18.28
C ARG A 104 -9.72 -21.86 16.78
N THR A 105 -10.71 -22.59 16.27
CA THR A 105 -11.08 -22.55 14.85
C THR A 105 -11.47 -21.13 14.41
N VAL A 106 -12.23 -20.42 15.24
CA VAL A 106 -12.70 -19.06 14.93
C VAL A 106 -11.54 -18.07 14.86
N VAL A 107 -10.65 -18.07 15.86
CA VAL A 107 -9.48 -17.17 15.88
C VAL A 107 -8.58 -17.42 14.66
N GLN A 108 -8.42 -18.69 14.27
CA GLN A 108 -7.63 -19.08 13.11
C GLN A 108 -8.28 -18.66 11.78
N LEU A 109 -9.58 -18.85 11.61
CA LEU A 109 -10.31 -18.37 10.43
C LEU A 109 -10.23 -16.84 10.29
N MET A 110 -10.35 -16.13 11.41
CA MET A 110 -10.22 -14.67 11.44
C MET A 110 -8.79 -14.20 11.13
N SER A 111 -7.76 -14.92 11.60
CA SER A 111 -6.36 -14.66 11.24
C SER A 111 -6.10 -14.92 9.74
N LEU A 112 -6.64 -16.00 9.18
CA LEU A 112 -6.52 -16.34 7.76
C LEU A 112 -7.24 -15.31 6.88
N LEU A 113 -8.45 -14.90 7.25
CA LEU A 113 -9.18 -13.83 6.58
C LEU A 113 -8.38 -12.52 6.58
N SER A 114 -7.82 -12.13 7.72
CA SER A 114 -7.02 -10.91 7.84
C SER A 114 -5.77 -10.96 6.97
N ALA A 115 -5.09 -12.11 6.92
CA ALA A 115 -3.91 -12.32 6.08
C ALA A 115 -4.24 -12.26 4.58
N MET A 116 -5.38 -12.86 4.16
CA MET A 116 -5.84 -12.78 2.76
C MET A 116 -6.19 -11.35 2.36
N MET A 117 -6.89 -10.61 3.22
CA MET A 117 -7.23 -9.21 2.95
C MET A 117 -5.98 -8.33 2.81
N LEU A 118 -4.99 -8.49 3.69
CA LEU A 118 -3.72 -7.76 3.58
C LEU A 118 -2.93 -8.16 2.33
N SER A 119 -2.93 -9.45 1.98
CA SER A 119 -2.27 -9.95 0.77
C SER A 119 -2.86 -9.36 -0.51
N ASP A 120 -4.19 -9.20 -0.56
CA ASP A 120 -4.88 -8.59 -1.69
C ASP A 120 -4.57 -7.08 -1.77
N LEU A 121 -4.53 -6.40 -0.62
CA LEU A 121 -4.13 -4.98 -0.51
C LEU A 121 -2.68 -4.71 -0.93
N GLU A 122 -1.77 -5.65 -0.73
CA GLU A 122 -0.36 -5.53 -1.15
C GLU A 122 -0.22 -5.60 -2.69
N GLY A 123 -1.26 -6.06 -3.41
CA GLY A 123 -1.27 -6.13 -4.87
C GLY A 123 -0.19 -7.06 -5.43
N THR A 124 0.28 -8.01 -4.63
CA THR A 124 1.29 -8.98 -5.05
C THR A 124 0.58 -10.15 -5.69
N ASP A 125 0.62 -10.21 -7.03
CA ASP A 125 0.17 -11.38 -7.81
C ASP A 125 0.94 -12.62 -7.33
N CYS A 126 0.24 -13.47 -6.58
CA CYS A 126 0.36 -14.91 -6.34
C CYS A 126 1.72 -15.64 -6.20
N ASP A 127 2.90 -15.02 -6.30
CA ASP A 127 4.18 -15.76 -6.35
C ASP A 127 5.14 -15.48 -5.17
N VAL A 128 4.90 -14.41 -4.40
CA VAL A 128 5.66 -14.17 -3.17
C VAL A 128 4.86 -14.73 -2.01
N ARG A 129 5.33 -15.84 -1.43
CA ARG A 129 4.90 -16.33 -0.11
C ARG A 129 4.85 -15.14 0.83
N THR A 130 3.65 -14.66 1.11
CA THR A 130 3.41 -13.54 2.00
C THR A 130 3.88 -13.98 3.38
N ASN A 131 4.87 -13.26 3.92
CA ASN A 131 5.40 -13.46 5.27
C ASN A 131 4.44 -12.83 6.29
N PHE A 132 3.12 -13.00 6.12
CA PHE A 132 2.19 -12.68 7.18
C PHE A 132 2.22 -13.83 8.17
N GLU A 133 2.57 -13.49 9.41
CA GLU A 133 2.65 -14.41 10.53
C GLU A 133 1.23 -14.91 10.84
N LEU A 134 0.81 -15.99 10.15
CA LEU A 134 -0.44 -16.68 10.43
C LEU A 134 -0.37 -17.21 11.86
N LEU A 135 -1.40 -16.89 12.66
CA LEU A 135 -1.50 -17.37 14.03
C LEU A 135 -1.79 -18.88 13.99
N ASP A 136 -0.73 -19.69 14.05
CA ASP A 136 -0.72 -21.15 14.12
C ASP A 136 -1.47 -21.87 12.97
N SER A 137 -0.81 -22.00 11.83
CA SER A 137 -1.27 -22.80 10.68
C SER A 137 -1.22 -24.31 10.92
N HIS A 138 -0.68 -24.77 12.06
CA HIS A 138 -0.42 -26.20 12.29
C HIS A 138 -1.63 -26.97 12.86
N ALA A 139 -2.70 -26.28 13.28
CA ALA A 139 -3.92 -26.91 13.78
C ALA A 139 -4.98 -27.17 12.69
N PHE A 140 -4.85 -26.54 11.51
CA PHE A 140 -5.75 -26.74 10.39
C PHE A 140 -5.23 -27.89 9.53
N HIS A 141 -5.95 -29.01 9.52
CA HIS A 141 -5.62 -30.12 8.66
C HIS A 141 -5.82 -29.65 7.20
N GLY A 142 -4.79 -29.75 6.35
CA GLY A 142 -4.82 -29.19 4.98
C GLY A 142 -6.00 -29.68 4.13
N THR A 143 -6.61 -30.81 4.50
CA THR A 143 -7.82 -31.38 3.90
C THR A 143 -9.08 -30.55 4.20
N ASP A 144 -9.19 -29.90 5.36
CA ASP A 144 -10.32 -29.02 5.69
C ASP A 144 -10.25 -27.70 4.91
N LEU A 145 -9.04 -27.16 4.71
CA LEU A 145 -8.82 -26.01 3.81
C LEU A 145 -9.11 -26.38 2.35
N MET A 146 -8.70 -27.57 1.92
CA MET A 146 -8.99 -28.06 0.58
C MET A 146 -10.50 -28.25 0.36
N ASN A 147 -11.22 -28.71 1.39
CA ASN A 147 -12.68 -28.85 1.35
C ASN A 147 -13.38 -27.49 1.30
N LEU A 148 -12.92 -26.49 2.07
CA LEU A 148 -13.42 -25.10 1.99
C LEU A 148 -13.11 -24.46 0.62
N ALA A 149 -11.94 -24.72 0.05
CA ALA A 149 -11.58 -24.25 -1.28
C ALA A 149 -12.38 -24.93 -2.41
N MET A 150 -12.79 -26.18 -2.20
CA MET A 150 -13.64 -26.95 -3.12
C MET A 150 -15.15 -26.70 -2.92
N GLU A 151 -15.55 -25.97 -1.89
CA GLU A 151 -16.95 -25.73 -1.58
C GLU A 151 -17.59 -24.81 -2.64
N THR A 152 -18.52 -25.36 -3.40
CA THR A 152 -19.11 -24.75 -4.61
C THR A 152 -20.15 -23.66 -4.33
N HIS A 153 -20.56 -23.46 -3.07
CA HIS A 153 -21.53 -22.45 -2.68
C HIS A 153 -20.86 -21.15 -2.20
N LYS A 154 -19.94 -20.62 -3.01
CA LYS A 154 -19.25 -19.36 -2.74
C LYS A 154 -20.28 -18.23 -2.84
N THR A 155 -20.60 -17.57 -1.72
CA THR A 155 -21.45 -16.37 -1.68
C THR A 155 -20.67 -15.14 -2.16
N GLU A 156 -20.02 -15.24 -3.32
CA GLU A 156 -19.51 -14.08 -4.06
C GLU A 156 -20.66 -13.58 -4.93
N VAL A 157 -21.23 -12.43 -4.53
CA VAL A 157 -21.99 -11.55 -5.43
C VAL A 157 -21.12 -10.32 -5.66
#